data_AF-A0A372ZTM8-F1
#
_entry.id   AF-A0A372ZTM8-F1
#
_cell.length_a   1.000
_cell.length_b   1.000
_cell.length_c   1.000
_cell.angle_alpha   90.00
_cell.angle_beta   90.00
_cell.angle_gamma   90.00
#
_symmetry.space_group_name_H-M   'P 1'
#
loop_
_entity.id
_entity.type
_entity.pdbx_description
1 polymer ?
#
loop_
_entity_poly.entity_id
_entity_poly.type
_entity_poly.pdbx_seq_one_letter_code
_entity_poly.pdbx_strand_id
1 'polypeptide(L)'
;METKDDKPDGSATGLARRVDAAPGRRGFTTRPLRVRLAVVLVAFSLVPVGAVGFGLYRLTNLGGPDSVCDGAVTADQVHHLLGSGRISESKGRYSATEDYTGNTCTARVTSGLFQTSTAVAQFTITHNTDDGPGALASSDARLFSGDSAGSVTPDVAWAVLPEGCEKGVRAEVRTSETGQDETRARLAVALANDVAKARGCGNGVPPAPASLSEKGIDSDPDWANLCGLPGFAPAKNPEARWRMPQQVTTATAPIWSCTIGGDPRRDSRVQQFAITTEPQTTALGRKNGTASDLGRAQWVAGGTLVTSCQGKDVFFTVTGGYSSQLEKRYLFPDRDDLVRQFLTAGGKAIGCEPIL
;
A
#
# COMPACT_ATOMS: atom_id res chain seq x y z
N MET A 1 -67.44 19.47 6.18
CA MET A 1 -68.69 18.76 5.84
C MET A 1 -68.27 17.35 5.47
N GLU A 2 -68.24 16.44 6.44
CA GLU A 2 -69.40 15.71 6.99
C GLU A 2 -69.69 14.49 6.11
N THR A 3 -69.30 13.28 6.56
CA THR A 3 -70.13 12.30 7.29
C THR A 3 -71.27 11.72 6.42
N LYS A 4 -71.62 10.44 6.48
CA LYS A 4 -71.60 9.54 7.64
C LYS A 4 -71.70 8.07 7.22
N ASP A 5 -71.28 7.21 8.15
CA ASP A 5 -71.59 5.79 8.30
C ASP A 5 -73.05 5.38 7.98
N ASP A 6 -73.26 4.09 7.66
CA ASP A 6 -74.05 3.22 8.56
C ASP A 6 -73.86 1.70 8.33
N LYS A 7 -73.66 1.01 9.46
CA LYS A 7 -73.96 -0.42 9.78
C LYS A 7 -75.25 -0.39 10.65
N PRO A 8 -75.85 -1.48 11.23
CA PRO A 8 -75.62 -2.93 11.14
C PRO A 8 -76.90 -3.64 10.59
N ASP A 9 -77.34 -4.88 10.88
CA ASP A 9 -76.90 -6.03 11.70
C ASP A 9 -77.46 -7.34 11.05
N GLY A 10 -77.70 -8.52 11.64
CA GLY A 10 -77.54 -9.09 13.00
C GLY A 10 -78.47 -10.30 13.21
N SER A 11 -78.10 -11.24 14.09
CA SER A 11 -78.93 -12.35 14.64
C SER A 11 -79.44 -13.46 13.67
N ALA A 12 -79.78 -14.69 14.12
CA ALA A 12 -79.35 -15.50 15.28
C ALA A 12 -79.90 -16.95 15.18
N THR A 13 -79.19 -17.92 15.78
CA THR A 13 -79.70 -19.21 16.36
C THR A 13 -80.44 -20.27 15.51
N GLY A 14 -80.09 -21.56 15.71
CA GLY A 14 -80.91 -22.70 15.26
C GLY A 14 -80.23 -24.09 15.36
N LEU A 15 -80.32 -24.77 16.51
CA LEU A 15 -79.83 -26.14 16.74
C LEU A 15 -80.88 -27.21 16.39
N ALA A 16 -80.56 -28.25 15.60
CA ALA A 16 -81.28 -29.54 15.65
C ALA A 16 -80.49 -30.76 15.09
N ARG A 17 -80.04 -31.59 16.03
CA ARG A 17 -79.42 -32.93 15.99
C ARG A 17 -80.26 -34.05 15.32
N ARG A 18 -79.63 -34.93 14.52
CA ARG A 18 -79.75 -36.43 14.42
C ARG A 18 -78.82 -36.90 13.26
N VAL A 19 -77.79 -37.74 13.42
CA VAL A 19 -77.63 -39.11 13.98
C VAL A 19 -77.76 -40.22 12.90
N ASP A 20 -76.72 -41.05 12.86
CA ASP A 20 -76.52 -42.35 12.18
C ASP A 20 -76.45 -42.48 10.64
N ALA A 21 -75.22 -42.68 10.16
CA ALA A 21 -74.86 -43.82 9.29
C ALA A 21 -73.33 -44.04 9.28
N ALA A 22 -72.84 -45.10 9.92
CA ALA A 22 -71.47 -45.56 9.72
C ALA A 22 -71.43 -46.58 8.57
N PRO A 23 -70.40 -46.53 7.71
CA PRO A 23 -69.70 -47.78 7.42
C PRO A 23 -68.17 -47.64 7.28
N GLY A 24 -67.47 -48.74 7.56
CA GLY A 24 -66.22 -49.06 6.86
C GLY A 24 -64.92 -48.46 7.42
N ARG A 25 -64.49 -48.89 8.62
CA ARG A 25 -63.06 -48.84 8.99
C ARG A 25 -62.24 -49.72 8.03
N ARG A 26 -61.65 -49.13 6.99
CA ARG A 26 -60.46 -49.69 6.32
C ARG A 26 -59.25 -48.89 6.78
N GLY A 27 -58.40 -49.53 7.59
CA GLY A 27 -57.19 -48.91 8.13
C GLY A 27 -56.13 -48.70 7.05
N PHE A 28 -56.24 -47.62 6.27
CA PHE A 28 -55.09 -47.09 5.54
C PHE A 28 -54.08 -46.58 6.57
N THR A 29 -53.02 -47.37 6.76
CA THR A 29 -51.87 -47.01 7.59
C THR A 29 -51.17 -45.81 6.97
N THR A 30 -51.51 -44.60 7.41
CA THR A 30 -50.94 -43.31 6.93
C THR A 30 -49.46 -43.11 7.30
N ARG A 31 -48.74 -44.18 7.66
CA ARG A 31 -47.29 -44.22 7.87
C ARG A 31 -46.49 -43.63 6.70
N PRO A 32 -46.73 -43.93 5.40
CA PRO A 32 -45.92 -43.35 4.33
C PRO A 32 -46.17 -41.85 4.13
N LEU A 33 -47.38 -41.35 4.45
CA LEU A 33 -47.71 -39.93 4.40
C LEU A 33 -47.06 -39.15 5.55
N ARG A 34 -47.09 -39.70 6.78
CA ARG A 34 -46.42 -39.08 7.94
C ARG A 34 -44.89 -39.08 7.80
N VAL A 35 -44.31 -40.16 7.26
CA VAL A 35 -42.87 -40.22 6.96
C VAL A 35 -42.50 -39.22 5.86
N ARG A 36 -43.28 -39.10 4.77
CA ARG A 36 -43.03 -38.10 3.73
C ARG A 36 -43.14 -36.67 4.27
N LEU A 37 -44.14 -36.36 5.09
CA LEU A 37 -44.28 -35.03 5.71
C LEU A 37 -43.10 -34.71 6.64
N ALA A 38 -42.66 -35.68 7.46
CA ALA A 38 -41.51 -35.51 8.34
C ALA A 38 -40.20 -35.30 7.56
N VAL A 39 -39.97 -36.06 6.49
CA VAL A 39 -38.80 -35.89 5.60
C VAL A 39 -38.83 -34.53 4.91
N VAL A 40 -39.99 -34.07 4.44
CA VAL A 40 -40.14 -32.73 3.85
C VAL A 40 -39.86 -31.63 4.88
N LEU A 41 -40.37 -31.75 6.11
CA LEU A 41 -40.10 -30.77 7.18
C LEU A 41 -38.63 -30.75 7.62
N VAL A 42 -37.96 -31.90 7.68
CA VAL A 42 -36.51 -31.99 7.97
C VAL A 42 -35.68 -31.41 6.82
N ALA A 43 -36.05 -31.67 5.56
CA ALA A 43 -35.41 -31.03 4.42
C ALA A 43 -35.59 -29.50 4.43
N PHE A 44 -36.82 -29.02 4.68
CA PHE A 44 -37.13 -27.59 4.75
C PHE A 44 -36.51 -26.85 5.94
N SER A 45 -36.14 -27.53 7.02
CA SER A 45 -35.39 -26.93 8.14
C SER A 45 -33.87 -26.99 7.94
N LEU A 46 -33.35 -27.98 7.21
CA LEU A 46 -31.93 -28.07 6.87
C LEU A 46 -31.49 -27.05 5.81
N VAL A 47 -32.33 -26.73 4.81
CA VAL A 47 -32.01 -25.73 3.78
C VAL A 47 -31.69 -24.34 4.36
N PRO A 48 -32.51 -23.71 5.22
CA PRO A 48 -32.19 -22.39 5.77
C PRO A 48 -30.96 -22.42 6.70
N VAL A 49 -30.74 -23.50 7.47
CA VAL A 49 -29.52 -23.65 8.29
C VAL A 49 -28.29 -23.75 7.39
N GLY A 50 -28.35 -24.53 6.30
CA GLY A 50 -27.28 -24.62 5.32
C GLY A 50 -27.01 -23.29 4.59
N ALA A 51 -28.06 -22.56 4.22
CA ALA A 51 -27.94 -21.26 3.56
C ALA A 51 -27.35 -20.18 4.49
N VAL A 52 -27.78 -20.13 5.75
CA VAL A 52 -27.22 -19.21 6.77
C VAL A 52 -25.77 -19.59 7.08
N GLY A 53 -25.46 -20.88 7.25
CA GLY A 53 -24.10 -21.36 7.50
C GLY A 53 -23.15 -21.05 6.33
N PHE A 54 -23.57 -21.32 5.09
CA PHE A 54 -22.80 -20.96 3.90
C PHE A 54 -22.63 -19.44 3.75
N GLY A 55 -23.67 -18.66 4.07
CA GLY A 55 -23.63 -17.22 4.04
C GLY A 55 -22.64 -16.63 5.05
N LEU A 56 -22.69 -17.08 6.31
CA LEU A 56 -21.72 -16.70 7.34
C LEU A 56 -20.29 -17.08 6.94
N TYR A 57 -20.08 -18.30 6.44
CA TYR A 57 -18.78 -18.78 5.96
C TYR A 57 -18.22 -18.02 4.74
N ARG A 58 -19.07 -17.38 3.94
CA ARG A 58 -18.66 -16.52 2.81
C ARG A 58 -18.46 -15.05 3.19
N LEU A 59 -19.15 -14.57 4.23
CA LEU A 59 -19.15 -13.17 4.65
C LEU A 59 -18.24 -12.89 5.86
N THR A 60 -17.71 -13.93 6.51
CA THR A 60 -16.86 -13.82 7.70
C THR A 60 -15.65 -14.76 7.58
N ASN A 61 -14.64 -14.52 8.41
CA ASN A 61 -13.46 -15.37 8.51
C ASN A 61 -13.67 -16.62 9.40
N LEU A 62 -14.91 -17.12 9.53
CA LEU A 62 -15.23 -18.25 10.39
C LEU A 62 -14.51 -19.52 9.93
N GLY A 63 -13.52 -19.98 10.71
CA GLY A 63 -12.63 -21.09 10.34
C GLY A 63 -11.58 -20.72 9.28
N GLY A 64 -11.30 -19.44 9.10
CA GLY A 64 -10.08 -18.96 8.43
C GLY A 64 -8.91 -18.83 9.41
N PRO A 65 -7.75 -18.34 8.95
CA PRO A 65 -6.59 -18.12 9.80
C PRO A 65 -6.73 -16.82 10.61
N ASP A 66 -6.27 -16.83 11.86
CA ASP A 66 -6.20 -15.64 12.74
C ASP A 66 -5.03 -14.70 12.38
N SER A 67 -4.06 -15.19 11.60
CA SER A 67 -2.92 -14.43 11.09
C SER A 67 -2.40 -15.03 9.78
N VAL A 68 -1.77 -14.19 8.96
CA VAL A 68 -1.11 -14.54 7.69
C VAL A 68 0.36 -14.15 7.75
N CYS A 69 1.15 -14.56 6.75
CA CYS A 69 2.57 -14.25 6.62
C CYS A 69 3.37 -14.72 7.85
N ASP A 70 3.19 -15.99 8.21
CA ASP A 70 3.81 -16.64 9.38
C ASP A 70 3.59 -15.92 10.73
N GLY A 71 2.46 -15.20 10.84
CA GLY A 71 2.06 -14.48 12.05
C GLY A 71 2.39 -12.99 12.04
N ALA A 72 3.09 -12.48 11.02
CA ALA A 72 3.49 -11.07 10.92
C ALA A 72 2.32 -10.10 10.58
N VAL A 73 1.15 -10.62 10.19
CA VAL A 73 -0.05 -9.80 9.96
C VAL A 73 -1.28 -10.52 10.52
N THR A 74 -2.04 -9.86 11.40
CA THR A 74 -3.26 -10.41 12.00
C THR A 74 -4.46 -10.34 11.04
N ALA A 75 -5.44 -11.21 11.25
CA ALA A 75 -6.70 -11.20 10.50
C ALA A 75 -7.42 -9.84 10.60
N ASP A 76 -7.39 -9.20 11.77
CA ASP A 76 -7.97 -7.87 11.98
C ASP A 76 -7.28 -6.79 11.15
N GLN A 77 -5.94 -6.82 11.03
CA GLN A 77 -5.20 -5.91 10.14
C GLN A 77 -5.55 -6.15 8.67
N VAL A 78 -5.70 -7.41 8.24
CA VAL A 78 -6.15 -7.74 6.88
C VAL A 78 -7.58 -7.23 6.65
N HIS A 79 -8.48 -7.37 7.62
CA HIS A 79 -9.86 -6.88 7.50
C HIS A 79 -9.99 -5.36 7.54
N HIS A 80 -9.15 -4.67 8.32
CA HIS A 80 -9.05 -3.22 8.26
C HIS A 80 -8.56 -2.72 6.90
N LEU A 81 -7.69 -3.48 6.23
CA LEU A 81 -7.08 -3.10 4.95
C LEU A 81 -7.90 -3.49 3.71
N LEU A 82 -8.55 -4.67 3.72
CA LEU A 82 -9.22 -5.27 2.57
C LEU A 82 -10.74 -5.48 2.79
N GLY A 83 -11.28 -4.95 3.88
CA GLY A 83 -12.68 -5.11 4.27
C GLY A 83 -13.01 -6.47 4.88
N SER A 84 -14.30 -6.66 5.18
CA SER A 84 -14.82 -7.90 5.73
C SER A 84 -15.02 -8.98 4.67
N GLY A 85 -14.92 -10.24 5.09
CA GLY A 85 -15.08 -11.41 4.23
C GLY A 85 -14.33 -12.59 4.80
N ARG A 86 -13.94 -13.52 3.95
CA ARG A 86 -13.06 -14.64 4.32
C ARG A 86 -11.63 -14.38 3.87
N ILE A 87 -10.67 -14.58 4.77
CA ILE A 87 -9.24 -14.50 4.47
C ILE A 87 -8.76 -15.82 3.87
N SER A 88 -7.94 -15.71 2.83
CA SER A 88 -7.11 -16.79 2.32
C SER A 88 -5.70 -16.28 2.09
N GLU A 89 -4.71 -17.12 2.38
CA GLU A 89 -3.30 -16.84 2.16
C GLU A 89 -2.81 -17.67 0.97
N SER A 90 -2.03 -17.07 0.08
CA SER A 90 -1.10 -17.83 -0.77
C SER A 90 0.32 -17.42 -0.39
N LYS A 91 1.03 -18.35 0.27
CA LYS A 91 2.45 -18.19 0.56
C LYS A 91 3.25 -18.31 -0.74
N GLY A 92 4.05 -17.29 -1.04
CA GLY A 92 5.27 -17.50 -1.82
C GLY A 92 6.32 -18.21 -0.96
N ARG A 93 7.59 -18.06 -1.30
CA ARG A 93 8.64 -18.16 -0.29
C ARG A 93 8.55 -16.88 0.53
N TYR A 94 7.85 -16.94 1.66
CA TYR A 94 7.89 -15.89 2.67
C TYR A 94 8.48 -16.51 3.92
N SER A 95 9.42 -15.80 4.53
CA SER A 95 9.90 -16.05 5.87
C SER A 95 10.40 -14.72 6.42
N ALA A 96 10.02 -14.39 7.65
CA ALA A 96 10.50 -13.18 8.32
C ALA A 96 12.01 -13.25 8.65
N THR A 97 12.57 -14.47 8.77
CA THR A 97 13.95 -14.72 9.19
C THR A 97 14.92 -15.00 8.05
N GLU A 98 14.44 -15.24 6.82
CA GLU A 98 15.31 -15.49 5.67
C GLU A 98 15.62 -14.19 4.89
N ASP A 99 16.87 -14.07 4.42
CA ASP A 99 17.37 -12.93 3.62
C ASP A 99 17.25 -13.16 2.11
N TYR A 100 16.07 -13.60 1.65
CA TYR A 100 15.81 -13.75 0.22
C TYR A 100 15.12 -12.52 -0.37
N THR A 101 15.73 -11.96 -1.41
CA THR A 101 15.11 -10.93 -2.26
C THR A 101 13.80 -11.45 -2.86
N GLY A 102 12.71 -10.72 -2.62
CA GLY A 102 11.38 -11.09 -3.10
C GLY A 102 10.60 -12.01 -2.15
N ASN A 103 10.98 -12.10 -0.86
CA ASN A 103 10.18 -12.78 0.16
C ASN A 103 8.77 -12.18 0.22
N THR A 104 7.79 -12.91 -0.33
CA THR A 104 6.45 -12.38 -0.65
C THR A 104 5.35 -13.28 -0.08
N CYS A 105 4.46 -12.68 0.70
CA CYS A 105 3.21 -13.25 1.16
C CYS A 105 2.04 -12.52 0.48
N THR A 106 0.94 -13.21 0.19
CA THR A 106 -0.28 -12.58 -0.36
C THR A 106 -1.51 -13.02 0.41
N ALA A 107 -2.20 -12.06 1.02
CA ALA A 107 -3.52 -12.23 1.61
C ALA A 107 -4.60 -11.80 0.62
N ARG A 108 -5.70 -12.55 0.57
CA ARG A 108 -6.89 -12.18 -0.19
C ARG A 108 -8.10 -12.24 0.72
N VAL A 109 -8.90 -11.18 0.71
CA VAL A 109 -10.25 -11.20 1.29
C VAL A 109 -11.24 -11.44 0.15
N THR A 110 -12.04 -12.48 0.28
CA THR A 110 -13.14 -12.78 -0.64
C THR A 110 -14.46 -12.52 0.09
N SER A 111 -15.35 -11.74 -0.52
CA SER A 111 -16.66 -11.42 0.06
C SER A 111 -17.78 -11.39 -1.01
N GLY A 112 -19.03 -11.31 -0.53
CA GLY A 112 -20.23 -11.31 -1.37
C GLY A 112 -20.88 -12.70 -1.56
N LEU A 113 -22.22 -12.72 -1.58
CA LEU A 113 -23.04 -13.93 -1.73
C LEU A 113 -23.35 -14.27 -3.21
N PHE A 114 -23.63 -13.24 -4.02
CA PHE A 114 -24.10 -13.39 -5.41
C PHE A 114 -23.09 -12.88 -6.44
N GLN A 115 -22.36 -11.82 -6.10
CA GLN A 115 -21.22 -11.32 -6.86
C GLN A 115 -20.01 -11.39 -5.93
N THR A 116 -19.01 -12.19 -6.31
CA THR A 116 -17.79 -12.36 -5.52
C THR A 116 -16.85 -11.20 -5.80
N SER A 117 -16.58 -10.36 -4.80
CA SER A 117 -15.44 -9.45 -4.83
C SER A 117 -14.21 -10.13 -4.24
N THR A 118 -13.02 -9.70 -4.66
CA THR A 118 -11.76 -10.18 -4.09
C THR A 118 -10.79 -9.03 -4.03
N ALA A 119 -10.47 -8.61 -2.81
CA ALA A 119 -9.46 -7.62 -2.50
C ALA A 119 -8.15 -8.35 -2.15
N VAL A 120 -7.01 -7.79 -2.55
CA VAL A 120 -5.69 -8.43 -2.44
C VAL A 120 -4.70 -7.49 -1.76
N ALA A 121 -3.99 -8.01 -0.76
CA ALA A 121 -2.81 -7.39 -0.17
C ALA A 121 -1.59 -8.28 -0.40
N GLN A 122 -0.49 -7.67 -0.82
CA GLN A 122 0.81 -8.29 -0.98
C GLN A 122 1.76 -7.69 0.06
N PHE A 123 2.41 -8.56 0.82
CA PHE A 123 3.37 -8.22 1.86
C PHE A 123 4.74 -8.72 1.40
N THR A 124 5.69 -7.81 1.24
CA THR A 124 7.00 -8.13 0.65
C THR A 124 8.12 -7.57 1.54
N ILE A 125 9.17 -8.36 1.75
CA ILE A 125 10.43 -7.86 2.30
C ILE A 125 11.39 -7.64 1.14
N THR A 126 11.78 -6.38 0.95
CA THR A 126 12.66 -5.95 -0.14
C THR A 126 14.01 -5.55 0.43
N HIS A 127 15.07 -6.20 -0.04
CA HIS A 127 16.45 -5.75 0.17
C HIS A 127 16.80 -4.82 -0.98
N ASN A 128 17.04 -3.55 -0.67
CA ASN A 128 17.44 -2.55 -1.63
C ASN A 128 18.93 -2.22 -1.47
N THR A 129 19.76 -3.14 -1.98
CA THR A 129 21.22 -3.08 -1.94
C THR A 129 21.80 -2.15 -3.00
N ASP A 130 21.17 -2.08 -4.18
CA ASP A 130 21.79 -1.54 -5.39
C ASP A 130 21.04 -0.32 -5.98
N ASP A 131 19.71 -0.30 -5.89
CA ASP A 131 18.93 0.86 -6.32
C ASP A 131 18.91 1.88 -5.18
N GLY A 132 19.61 3.00 -5.34
CA GLY A 132 19.69 4.01 -4.28
C GLY A 132 18.33 4.62 -3.90
N PRO A 133 18.30 5.47 -2.86
CA PRO A 133 17.06 5.96 -2.23
C PRO A 133 16.07 6.66 -3.16
N GLY A 134 16.46 7.09 -4.36
CA GLY A 134 15.53 7.50 -5.41
C GLY A 134 14.47 6.44 -5.79
N ALA A 135 14.78 5.14 -5.71
CA ALA A 135 13.80 4.06 -5.93
C ALA A 135 12.74 3.96 -4.81
N LEU A 136 12.97 4.60 -3.67
CA LEU A 136 12.07 4.64 -2.53
C LEU A 136 11.13 5.86 -2.57
N ALA A 137 11.60 6.94 -3.21
CA ALA A 137 11.03 8.27 -3.08
C ALA A 137 10.26 8.68 -4.34
N SER A 138 9.06 8.12 -4.54
CA SER A 138 8.14 8.68 -5.54
C SER A 138 7.80 10.13 -5.16
N SER A 139 7.84 11.03 -6.12
CA SER A 139 7.41 12.43 -5.96
C SER A 139 5.94 12.57 -5.56
N ASP A 140 5.14 11.55 -5.89
CA ASP A 140 3.71 11.47 -5.59
C ASP A 140 3.42 10.83 -4.22
N ALA A 141 4.47 10.39 -3.50
CA ALA A 141 4.31 9.74 -2.20
C ALA A 141 4.00 10.74 -1.09
N ARG A 142 3.26 10.26 -0.09
CA ARG A 142 3.09 10.90 1.21
C ARG A 142 4.11 10.30 2.16
N LEU A 143 4.99 11.12 2.73
CA LEU A 143 6.07 10.68 3.61
C LEU A 143 5.55 10.52 5.05
N PHE A 144 6.16 9.61 5.81
CA PHE A 144 5.81 9.37 7.22
C PHE A 144 6.31 10.52 8.11
N SER A 145 5.58 10.81 9.20
CA SER A 145 6.03 11.69 10.27
C SER A 145 6.32 10.93 11.57
N GLY A 146 7.35 11.38 12.30
CA GLY A 146 7.84 10.76 13.52
C GLY A 146 9.10 9.91 13.29
N ASP A 147 9.32 8.93 14.18
CA ASP A 147 10.58 8.16 14.25
C ASP A 147 10.65 7.00 13.23
N SER A 148 9.57 6.73 12.51
CA SER A 148 9.51 5.69 11.47
C SER A 148 9.71 6.29 10.08
N ALA A 149 10.79 5.91 9.38
CA ALA A 149 11.01 6.35 8.01
C ALA A 149 10.30 5.44 6.99
N GLY A 150 9.56 6.05 6.07
CA GLY A 150 8.77 5.36 5.06
C GLY A 150 7.91 6.31 4.24
N SER A 151 7.17 5.76 3.27
CA SER A 151 6.21 6.52 2.48
C SER A 151 5.05 5.66 1.99
N VAL A 152 4.02 6.32 1.46
CA VAL A 152 2.86 5.67 0.83
C VAL A 152 2.43 6.39 -0.45
N THR A 153 2.24 5.61 -1.51
CA THR A 153 1.62 5.97 -2.79
C THR A 153 0.18 5.42 -2.84
N PRO A 154 -0.62 5.66 -3.89
CA PRO A 154 -1.99 5.13 -3.95
C PRO A 154 -2.12 3.61 -3.84
N ASP A 155 -1.07 2.83 -4.19
CA ASP A 155 -1.06 1.37 -4.25
C ASP A 155 -0.12 0.68 -3.25
N VAL A 156 1.01 1.30 -2.87
CA VAL A 156 2.02 0.71 -1.97
C VAL A 156 2.38 1.63 -0.81
N ALA A 157 2.58 1.06 0.38
CA ALA A 157 3.27 1.70 1.50
C ALA A 157 4.52 0.90 1.84
N TRP A 158 5.58 1.57 2.29
CA TRP A 158 6.80 0.91 2.74
C TRP A 158 7.40 1.58 3.96
N ALA A 159 8.10 0.81 4.79
CA ALA A 159 8.80 1.25 5.98
C ALA A 159 10.19 0.59 6.06
N VAL A 160 11.23 1.34 6.44
CA VAL A 160 12.53 0.75 6.77
C VAL A 160 12.44 -0.10 8.03
N LEU A 161 13.34 -1.08 8.17
CA LEU A 161 13.54 -1.75 9.46
C LEU A 161 14.19 -0.79 10.49
N PRO A 162 13.93 -0.98 11.80
CA PRO A 162 14.49 -0.16 12.87
C PRO A 162 16.03 -0.18 12.94
N GLU A 163 16.61 0.87 13.52
CA GLU A 163 18.06 0.95 13.77
C GLU A 163 18.57 -0.28 14.53
N GLY A 164 19.66 -0.88 14.04
CA GLY A 164 20.21 -2.12 14.59
C GLY A 164 19.84 -3.36 13.77
N CYS A 165 18.91 -3.24 12.82
CA CYS A 165 18.73 -4.20 11.73
C CYS A 165 19.67 -3.91 10.54
N GLU A 166 19.63 -4.80 9.54
CA GLU A 166 20.31 -4.60 8.26
C GLU A 166 19.75 -3.38 7.52
N LYS A 167 20.64 -2.53 7.02
CA LYS A 167 20.30 -1.34 6.23
C LYS A 167 19.84 -1.71 4.82
N GLY A 168 19.00 -0.86 4.23
CA GLY A 168 18.44 -1.08 2.90
C GLY A 168 17.32 -2.12 2.86
N VAL A 169 17.00 -2.76 3.99
CA VAL A 169 15.85 -3.67 4.09
C VAL A 169 14.60 -2.87 4.46
N ARG A 170 13.52 -3.11 3.72
CA ARG A 170 12.21 -2.50 3.98
C ARG A 170 11.08 -3.52 3.91
N ALA A 171 10.05 -3.30 4.70
CA ALA A 171 8.77 -3.96 4.56
C ALA A 171 7.87 -3.16 3.62
N GLU A 172 7.26 -3.82 2.65
CA GLU A 172 6.30 -3.25 1.70
C GLU A 172 4.92 -3.90 1.86
N VAL A 173 3.88 -3.08 1.79
CA VAL A 173 2.48 -3.48 1.75
C VAL A 173 1.87 -2.88 0.48
N ARG A 174 1.46 -3.71 -0.48
CA ARG A 174 0.75 -3.28 -1.70
C ARG A 174 -0.69 -3.78 -1.68
N THR A 175 -1.65 -2.95 -2.09
CA THR A 175 -3.07 -3.34 -2.15
C THR A 175 -3.68 -3.08 -3.53
N SER A 176 -4.67 -3.90 -3.90
CA SER A 176 -5.50 -3.66 -5.09
C SER A 176 -6.46 -2.46 -4.93
N GLU A 177 -6.76 -2.08 -3.69
CA GLU A 177 -7.66 -0.97 -3.35
C GLU A 177 -6.88 0.32 -3.05
N THR A 178 -7.48 1.46 -3.40
CA THR A 178 -6.97 2.81 -3.12
C THR A 178 -7.72 3.44 -1.94
N GLY A 179 -7.15 4.48 -1.32
CA GLY A 179 -7.84 5.29 -0.30
C GLY A 179 -7.73 4.77 1.14
N GLN A 180 -6.61 4.12 1.48
CA GLN A 180 -6.32 3.65 2.85
C GLN A 180 -4.86 3.90 3.25
N ASP A 181 -4.29 5.03 2.82
CA ASP A 181 -2.87 5.36 2.96
C ASP A 181 -2.39 5.23 4.42
N GLU A 182 -3.16 5.76 5.37
CA GLU A 182 -2.86 5.73 6.81
C GLU A 182 -2.87 4.30 7.36
N THR A 183 -3.85 3.46 6.98
CA THR A 183 -3.90 2.05 7.39
C THR A 183 -2.71 1.28 6.83
N ARG A 184 -2.41 1.48 5.53
CA ARG A 184 -1.32 0.80 4.82
C ARG A 184 0.04 1.21 5.37
N ALA A 185 0.23 2.49 5.70
CA ALA A 185 1.44 3.02 6.34
C ALA A 185 1.67 2.44 7.75
N ARG A 186 0.62 2.38 8.59
CA ARG A 186 0.68 1.74 9.92
C ARG A 186 1.04 0.27 9.81
N LEU A 187 0.50 -0.43 8.81
CA LEU A 187 0.78 -1.85 8.59
C LEU A 187 2.18 -2.12 8.04
N ALA A 188 2.73 -1.23 7.20
CA ALA A 188 4.12 -1.34 6.76
C ALA A 188 5.11 -1.22 7.93
N VAL A 189 4.88 -0.30 8.87
CA VAL A 189 5.69 -0.20 10.11
C VAL A 189 5.50 -1.41 11.02
N ALA A 190 4.27 -1.90 11.19
CA ALA A 190 4.03 -3.13 11.97
C ALA A 190 4.79 -4.33 11.38
N LEU A 191 4.73 -4.52 10.06
CA LEU A 191 5.45 -5.58 9.35
C LEU A 191 6.97 -5.43 9.49
N ALA A 192 7.52 -4.22 9.37
CA ALA A 192 8.95 -3.97 9.59
C ALA A 192 9.39 -4.32 11.03
N ASN A 193 8.56 -3.99 12.01
CA ASN A 193 8.81 -4.27 13.43
C ASN A 193 8.73 -5.77 13.76
N ASP A 194 7.75 -6.50 13.22
CA ASP A 194 7.65 -7.95 13.43
C ASP A 194 8.76 -8.72 12.70
N VAL A 195 9.21 -8.26 11.54
CA VAL A 195 10.39 -8.80 10.85
C VAL A 195 11.67 -8.54 11.66
N ALA A 196 11.85 -7.33 12.19
CA ALA A 196 12.98 -6.99 13.06
C ALA A 196 13.02 -7.90 14.31
N LYS A 197 11.88 -8.05 14.97
CA LYS A 197 11.69 -8.95 16.12
C LYS A 197 11.98 -10.40 15.78
N ALA A 198 11.51 -10.90 14.63
CA ALA A 198 11.78 -12.27 14.17
C ALA A 198 13.27 -12.50 13.88
N ARG A 199 13.96 -11.49 13.34
CA ARG A 199 15.41 -11.48 13.09
C ARG A 199 16.26 -11.21 14.34
N GLY A 200 15.64 -10.88 15.48
CA GLY A 200 16.35 -10.52 16.71
C GLY A 200 17.14 -9.21 16.61
N CYS A 201 16.72 -8.28 15.76
CA CYS A 201 17.37 -6.98 15.54
C CYS A 201 16.45 -5.81 15.90
N GLY A 202 17.03 -4.60 15.97
CA GLY A 202 16.31 -3.37 16.31
C GLY A 202 16.54 -2.91 17.75
N ASN A 203 16.96 -1.66 17.93
CA ASN A 203 17.17 -1.00 19.24
C ASN A 203 15.87 -0.47 19.88
N GLY A 204 14.72 -0.96 19.44
CA GLY A 204 13.40 -0.50 19.85
C GLY A 204 12.35 -0.85 18.79
N VAL A 205 11.09 -0.51 19.09
CA VAL A 205 9.95 -0.67 18.19
C VAL A 205 9.47 0.74 17.80
N PRO A 206 9.86 1.27 16.64
CA PRO A 206 9.34 2.54 16.13
C PRO A 206 7.80 2.56 16.13
N PRO A 207 7.18 3.64 16.61
CA PRO A 207 5.73 3.78 16.59
C PRO A 207 5.25 3.88 15.14
N ALA A 208 4.02 3.43 14.90
CA ALA A 208 3.34 3.68 13.64
C ALA A 208 3.23 5.20 13.39
N PRO A 209 3.31 5.68 12.13
CA PRO A 209 3.46 7.10 11.83
C PRO A 209 2.30 7.91 12.43
N ALA A 210 2.64 9.08 12.99
CA ALA A 210 1.66 9.95 13.64
C ALA A 210 0.71 10.56 12.60
N SER A 211 1.29 11.03 11.49
CA SER A 211 0.60 11.53 10.31
C SER A 211 1.38 11.17 9.04
N LEU A 212 0.80 11.53 7.89
CA LEU A 212 1.44 11.46 6.58
C LEU A 212 1.53 12.88 6.03
N SER A 213 2.57 13.18 5.27
CA SER A 213 2.68 14.46 4.55
C SER A 213 1.53 14.63 3.55
N GLU A 214 1.37 15.86 3.06
CA GLU A 214 0.58 16.10 1.86
C GLU A 214 1.24 15.43 0.66
N LYS A 215 0.43 15.00 -0.32
CA LYS A 215 0.90 14.42 -1.57
C LYS A 215 1.56 15.50 -2.43
N GLY A 216 2.68 15.18 -3.08
CA GLY A 216 3.25 16.05 -4.11
C GLY A 216 2.28 16.29 -5.26
N ILE A 217 2.09 17.55 -5.66
CA ILE A 217 1.16 17.96 -6.72
C ILE A 217 1.95 18.30 -7.98
N ASP A 218 1.43 17.92 -9.14
CA ASP A 218 1.97 18.33 -10.43
C ASP A 218 1.89 19.85 -10.59
N SER A 219 3.04 20.51 -10.71
CA SER A 219 3.15 21.93 -11.02
C SER A 219 3.85 22.11 -12.37
N ASP A 220 3.63 23.27 -12.99
CA ASP A 220 4.58 23.72 -14.01
C ASP A 220 5.91 24.09 -13.30
N PRO A 221 7.08 23.85 -13.93
CA PRO A 221 8.38 24.05 -13.31
C PRO A 221 8.81 25.52 -13.29
N ASP A 222 9.40 25.95 -12.18
CA ASP A 222 10.21 27.16 -12.14
C ASP A 222 11.60 26.83 -12.70
N TRP A 223 11.88 27.28 -13.92
CA TRP A 223 13.16 27.01 -14.60
C TRP A 223 14.38 27.70 -13.96
N ALA A 224 14.20 28.62 -13.01
CA ALA A 224 15.30 29.18 -12.22
C ALA A 224 15.54 28.42 -10.90
N ASN A 225 14.52 27.71 -10.40
CA ASN A 225 14.52 26.99 -9.13
C ASN A 225 13.81 25.64 -9.32
N LEU A 226 14.34 24.82 -10.22
CA LEU A 226 13.74 23.55 -10.62
C LEU A 226 13.58 22.66 -9.38
N CYS A 227 12.47 21.94 -9.29
CA CYS A 227 12.11 21.17 -8.10
C CYS A 227 11.98 21.99 -6.79
N GLY A 228 11.95 23.33 -6.87
CA GLY A 228 12.01 24.21 -5.69
C GLY A 228 13.40 24.36 -5.07
N LEU A 229 14.46 23.85 -5.73
CA LEU A 229 15.84 23.99 -5.25
C LEU A 229 16.46 25.29 -5.77
N PRO A 230 16.86 26.24 -4.90
CA PRO A 230 17.33 27.56 -5.34
C PRO A 230 18.58 27.49 -6.22
N GLY A 231 18.49 28.00 -7.45
CA GLY A 231 19.59 27.99 -8.41
C GLY A 231 19.84 26.64 -9.10
N PHE A 232 18.97 25.65 -8.93
CA PHE A 232 18.98 24.43 -9.75
C PHE A 232 18.26 24.72 -11.07
N ALA A 233 18.99 24.81 -12.19
CA ALA A 233 18.43 25.28 -13.47
C ALA A 233 18.97 24.51 -14.69
N PRO A 234 18.14 24.20 -15.69
CA PRO A 234 18.62 23.58 -16.92
C PRO A 234 19.52 24.54 -17.70
N ALA A 235 20.54 24.00 -18.37
CA ALA A 235 21.50 24.80 -19.16
C ALA A 235 20.83 25.56 -20.32
N LYS A 236 19.61 25.15 -20.71
CA LYS A 236 18.73 25.86 -21.64
C LYS A 236 17.31 25.77 -21.08
N ASN A 237 16.60 26.90 -21.01
CA ASN A 237 15.16 26.88 -20.80
C ASN A 237 14.52 26.12 -21.99
N PRO A 238 13.85 24.97 -21.78
CA PRO A 238 13.11 24.33 -22.85
C PRO A 238 11.96 25.27 -23.23
N GLU A 239 12.02 25.81 -24.45
CA GLU A 239 11.01 26.75 -24.96
C GLU A 239 9.58 26.28 -24.62
N ALA A 240 8.69 27.22 -24.31
CA ALA A 240 7.30 27.03 -23.84
C ALA A 240 6.39 26.14 -24.71
N ARG A 241 6.93 25.58 -25.79
CA ARG A 241 6.40 24.55 -26.67
C ARG A 241 6.23 23.18 -26.02
N TRP A 242 6.83 22.92 -24.85
CA TRP A 242 6.76 21.63 -24.16
C TRP A 242 6.34 21.82 -22.70
N ARG A 243 5.23 21.18 -22.29
CA ARG A 243 4.86 21.10 -20.87
C ARG A 243 5.58 19.91 -20.23
N MET A 244 6.55 20.20 -19.37
CA MET A 244 7.26 19.21 -18.56
C MET A 244 6.84 19.42 -17.10
N PRO A 245 5.73 18.83 -16.64
CA PRO A 245 5.28 19.02 -15.26
C PRO A 245 6.36 18.49 -14.29
N GLN A 246 6.59 19.22 -13.22
CA GLN A 246 7.38 18.72 -12.10
C GLN A 246 6.43 18.31 -10.96
N GLN A 247 6.87 17.38 -10.13
CA GLN A 247 6.19 16.99 -8.91
C GLN A 247 7.25 16.83 -7.82
N VAL A 248 7.00 17.38 -6.64
CA VAL A 248 7.97 17.43 -5.53
C VAL A 248 7.29 16.97 -4.25
N THR A 249 8.01 16.19 -3.42
CA THR A 249 7.51 15.82 -2.08
C THR A 249 7.36 17.07 -1.21
N THR A 250 6.25 17.16 -0.48
CA THR A 250 5.94 18.35 0.35
C THR A 250 6.79 18.44 1.62
N ALA A 251 7.29 17.31 2.11
CA ALA A 251 8.31 17.24 3.16
C ALA A 251 9.71 17.07 2.55
N THR A 252 10.71 17.62 3.25
CA THR A 252 12.13 17.65 2.85
C THR A 252 13.03 16.73 3.69
N ALA A 253 12.48 16.14 4.75
CA ALA A 253 13.20 15.26 5.67
C ALA A 253 12.28 14.12 6.16
N PRO A 254 12.82 12.91 6.42
CA PRO A 254 14.22 12.53 6.17
C PRO A 254 14.52 12.30 4.67
N ILE A 255 13.48 12.28 3.83
CA ILE A 255 13.56 12.08 2.38
C ILE A 255 12.97 13.31 1.69
N TRP A 256 13.56 13.70 0.56
CA TRP A 256 13.03 14.64 -0.41
C TRP A 256 13.13 13.99 -1.80
N SER A 257 12.15 14.23 -2.67
CA SER A 257 12.20 13.80 -4.06
C SER A 257 11.49 14.76 -5.00
N CYS A 258 12.02 14.83 -6.22
CA CYS A 258 11.42 15.51 -7.35
C CYS A 258 11.44 14.62 -8.58
N THR A 259 10.31 14.63 -9.29
CA THR A 259 10.17 14.01 -10.61
C THR A 259 9.84 15.08 -11.62
N ILE A 260 10.50 15.07 -12.77
CA ILE A 260 10.19 15.90 -13.91
C ILE A 260 9.65 14.98 -15.01
N GLY A 261 8.36 15.15 -15.31
CA GLY A 261 7.64 14.37 -16.31
C GLY A 261 8.02 14.78 -17.73
N GLY A 262 8.21 13.79 -18.60
CA GLY A 262 8.21 13.99 -20.03
C GLY A 262 6.80 14.08 -20.61
N ASP A 263 6.67 14.55 -21.85
CA ASP A 263 5.46 14.39 -22.66
C ASP A 263 5.17 12.88 -22.85
N PRO A 264 4.07 12.32 -22.29
CA PRO A 264 3.76 10.89 -22.38
C PRO A 264 3.51 10.42 -23.82
N ARG A 265 3.31 11.34 -24.79
CA ARG A 265 3.13 11.02 -26.21
C ARG A 265 4.45 10.79 -26.97
N ARG A 266 5.61 11.00 -26.34
CA ARG A 266 6.91 11.12 -27.04
C ARG A 266 8.05 10.29 -26.47
N ASP A 267 7.77 9.32 -25.60
CA ASP A 267 8.78 8.47 -24.95
C ASP A 267 9.89 9.29 -24.25
N SER A 268 9.53 10.49 -23.78
CA SER A 268 10.45 11.32 -23.02
C SER A 268 10.59 10.77 -21.62
N ARG A 269 11.79 10.27 -21.32
CA ARG A 269 12.14 9.66 -20.04
C ARG A 269 11.96 10.66 -18.91
N VAL A 270 11.27 10.18 -17.88
CA VAL A 270 11.18 10.84 -16.58
C VAL A 270 12.59 11.05 -16.03
N GLN A 271 12.87 12.25 -15.51
CA GLN A 271 14.07 12.55 -14.73
C GLN A 271 13.65 12.62 -13.26
N GLN A 272 14.36 11.92 -12.38
CA GLN A 272 14.05 11.91 -10.95
C GLN A 272 15.30 12.22 -10.13
N PHE A 273 15.10 13.02 -9.09
CA PHE A 273 16.09 13.46 -8.12
C PHE A 273 15.61 13.09 -6.72
N ALA A 274 16.48 12.58 -5.87
CA ALA A 274 16.15 12.37 -4.46
C ALA A 274 17.32 12.72 -3.54
N ILE A 275 16.99 13.21 -2.35
CA ILE A 275 17.93 13.44 -1.26
C ILE A 275 17.39 12.67 -0.06
N THR A 276 18.23 11.92 0.64
CA THR A 276 17.84 11.32 1.93
C THR A 276 18.93 11.48 2.98
N THR A 277 18.47 11.75 4.19
CA THR A 277 19.25 11.78 5.43
C THR A 277 18.99 10.55 6.30
N GLU A 278 18.13 9.61 5.86
CA GLU A 278 17.82 8.35 6.55
C GLU A 278 18.86 7.25 6.23
N PRO A 279 19.78 6.92 7.15
CA PRO A 279 20.81 5.91 6.90
C PRO A 279 20.31 4.46 6.80
N GLN A 280 19.07 4.15 7.18
CA GLN A 280 18.47 2.82 7.00
C GLN A 280 17.92 2.60 5.58
N THR A 281 17.75 3.65 4.77
CA THR A 281 17.18 3.51 3.41
C THR A 281 18.06 2.73 2.42
N THR A 282 19.36 2.56 2.68
CA THR A 282 20.26 1.85 1.77
C THR A 282 21.42 1.18 2.50
N ALA A 283 21.80 -0.01 2.04
CA ALA A 283 23.02 -0.71 2.46
C ALA A 283 24.30 -0.02 1.93
N LEU A 284 24.16 0.82 0.90
CA LEU A 284 25.26 1.59 0.33
C LEU A 284 25.77 2.58 1.39
N GLY A 285 27.06 2.53 1.68
CA GLY A 285 27.72 3.48 2.55
C GLY A 285 28.94 4.08 1.87
N ARG A 286 29.48 5.17 2.47
CA ARG A 286 30.68 5.86 1.97
C ARG A 286 31.89 4.93 1.78
N LYS A 287 32.00 3.83 2.54
CA LYS A 287 33.05 2.81 2.37
C LYS A 287 32.97 2.04 1.04
N ASN A 288 31.81 2.01 0.40
CA ASN A 288 31.57 1.39 -0.91
C ASN A 288 31.71 2.43 -2.04
N GLY A 289 31.97 3.70 -1.69
CA GLY A 289 32.06 4.80 -2.63
C GLY A 289 33.38 4.82 -3.39
N THR A 290 33.31 5.12 -4.69
CA THR A 290 34.47 5.50 -5.49
C THR A 290 34.70 7.01 -5.38
N ALA A 291 35.98 7.41 -5.39
CA ALA A 291 36.34 8.82 -5.37
C ALA A 291 35.76 9.53 -6.60
N SER A 292 35.25 10.75 -6.41
CA SER A 292 34.74 11.59 -7.48
C SER A 292 35.48 12.92 -7.53
N ASP A 293 35.33 13.65 -8.62
CA ASP A 293 35.73 15.04 -8.80
C ASP A 293 34.73 16.05 -8.16
N LEU A 294 33.69 15.55 -7.49
CA LEU A 294 32.58 16.30 -6.91
C LEU A 294 32.83 16.62 -5.42
N GLY A 295 34.03 17.12 -5.13
CA GLY A 295 34.47 17.51 -3.79
C GLY A 295 34.43 16.37 -2.78
N ARG A 296 33.57 16.50 -1.76
CA ARG A 296 33.40 15.51 -0.67
C ARG A 296 32.42 14.37 -1.01
N ALA A 297 31.74 14.43 -2.16
CA ALA A 297 30.82 13.39 -2.59
C ALA A 297 31.56 12.18 -3.22
N GLN A 298 30.96 11.01 -3.13
CA GLN A 298 31.49 9.75 -3.68
C GLN A 298 30.39 8.97 -4.39
N TRP A 299 30.70 8.38 -5.55
CA TRP A 299 29.75 7.55 -6.31
C TRP A 299 29.64 6.16 -5.69
N VAL A 300 28.42 5.71 -5.36
CA VAL A 300 28.17 4.36 -4.83
C VAL A 300 27.61 3.42 -5.91
N ALA A 301 26.31 3.42 -6.15
CA ALA A 301 25.64 2.60 -7.17
C ALA A 301 24.38 3.30 -7.71
N GLY A 302 23.81 2.81 -8.82
CA GLY A 302 22.47 3.22 -9.29
C GLY A 302 22.28 4.72 -9.58
N GLY A 303 23.34 5.47 -9.91
CA GLY A 303 23.25 6.93 -10.05
C GLY A 303 23.17 7.70 -8.72
N THR A 304 23.57 7.07 -7.62
CA THR A 304 23.60 7.65 -6.28
C THR A 304 25.00 8.05 -5.86
N LEU A 305 25.09 9.23 -5.24
CA LEU A 305 26.26 9.73 -4.53
C LEU A 305 25.99 9.75 -3.03
N VAL A 306 27.04 9.62 -2.24
CA VAL A 306 27.02 9.79 -0.79
C VAL A 306 28.03 10.86 -0.38
N THR A 307 27.66 11.69 0.59
CA THR A 307 28.54 12.69 1.22
C THR A 307 28.29 12.72 2.73
N SER A 308 29.09 13.50 3.48
CA SER A 308 28.87 13.68 4.91
C SER A 308 28.37 15.06 5.27
N CYS A 309 27.21 15.11 5.93
CA CYS A 309 26.60 16.32 6.46
C CYS A 309 26.57 16.19 7.99
N GLN A 310 27.31 17.07 8.69
CA GLN A 310 27.36 17.10 10.16
C GLN A 310 27.70 15.73 10.80
N GLY A 311 28.56 14.94 10.15
CA GLY A 311 28.96 13.60 10.60
C GLY A 311 28.03 12.45 10.20
N LYS A 312 26.82 12.74 9.68
CA LYS A 312 25.90 11.74 9.11
C LYS A 312 26.18 11.53 7.62
N ASP A 313 25.84 10.37 7.08
CA ASP A 313 25.80 10.13 5.63
C ASP A 313 24.51 10.74 5.05
N VAL A 314 24.62 11.37 3.88
CA VAL A 314 23.49 11.86 3.09
C VAL A 314 23.66 11.41 1.65
N PHE A 315 22.58 10.92 1.07
CA PHE A 315 22.57 10.32 -0.26
C PHE A 315 21.81 11.21 -1.24
N PHE A 316 22.41 11.40 -2.41
CA PHE A 316 21.86 12.17 -3.53
C PHE A 316 21.70 11.20 -4.71
N THR A 317 20.48 10.91 -5.12
CA THR A 317 20.19 10.00 -6.24
C THR A 317 19.72 10.79 -7.44
N VAL A 318 20.26 10.46 -8.63
CA VAL A 318 19.80 11.00 -9.91
C VAL A 318 19.55 9.84 -10.89
N THR A 319 18.30 9.67 -11.33
CA THR A 319 17.88 8.62 -12.27
C THR A 319 17.15 9.19 -13.47
N GLY A 320 17.19 8.46 -14.59
CA GLY A 320 16.59 8.88 -15.86
C GLY A 320 17.43 9.88 -16.66
N GLY A 321 16.86 10.43 -17.74
CA GLY A 321 17.41 11.58 -18.48
C GLY A 321 18.71 11.42 -19.28
N TYR A 322 19.48 10.33 -19.15
CA TYR A 322 20.75 10.19 -19.88
C TYR A 322 20.64 9.23 -21.09
N SER A 323 20.86 9.76 -22.31
CA SER A 323 21.16 8.96 -23.50
C SER A 323 22.11 9.70 -24.42
N SER A 324 23.25 9.08 -24.73
CA SER A 324 24.28 9.62 -25.62
C SER A 324 23.88 9.72 -27.10
N GLN A 325 22.70 9.21 -27.47
CA GLN A 325 22.27 9.13 -28.88
C GLN A 325 21.37 10.29 -29.35
N LEU A 326 20.91 11.18 -28.47
CA LEU A 326 19.93 12.24 -28.82
C LEU A 326 20.21 13.58 -28.09
N GLU A 327 21.36 14.20 -28.35
CA GLU A 327 21.87 15.46 -27.76
C GLU A 327 20.93 16.69 -27.81
N LYS A 328 19.78 16.62 -28.50
CA LYS A 328 18.93 17.78 -28.82
C LYS A 328 17.64 17.91 -27.99
N ARG A 329 17.45 17.10 -26.93
CA ARG A 329 16.16 17.01 -26.20
C ARG A 329 16.23 16.96 -24.67
N TYR A 330 17.41 17.12 -24.06
CA TYR A 330 17.56 17.04 -22.61
C TYR A 330 17.62 18.42 -21.95
N LEU A 331 16.99 18.54 -20.77
CA LEU A 331 17.07 19.70 -19.88
C LEU A 331 18.52 19.99 -19.48
N PHE A 332 19.27 18.92 -19.25
CA PHE A 332 20.68 18.94 -18.89
C PHE A 332 21.46 18.13 -19.94
N PRO A 333 22.22 18.80 -20.83
CA PRO A 333 22.97 18.12 -21.89
C PRO A 333 24.23 17.42 -21.34
N ASP A 334 24.74 17.89 -20.21
CA ASP A 334 25.89 17.33 -19.50
C ASP A 334 25.44 16.73 -18.17
N ARG A 335 25.94 15.53 -17.85
CA ARG A 335 25.58 14.78 -16.64
C ARG A 335 26.32 15.29 -15.41
N ASP A 336 27.57 15.68 -15.54
CA ASP A 336 28.41 16.06 -14.42
C ASP A 336 28.04 17.48 -13.97
N ASP A 337 27.72 18.38 -14.91
CA ASP A 337 27.11 19.69 -14.59
C ASP A 337 25.76 19.54 -13.87
N LEU A 338 24.89 18.62 -14.32
CA LEU A 338 23.62 18.32 -13.64
C LEU A 338 23.86 17.86 -12.21
N VAL A 339 24.77 16.91 -12.01
CA VAL A 339 25.08 16.38 -10.68
C VAL A 339 25.72 17.46 -9.79
N ARG A 340 26.64 18.28 -10.33
CA ARG A 340 27.25 19.42 -9.60
C ARG A 340 26.21 20.44 -9.16
N GLN A 341 25.30 20.83 -10.05
CA GLN A 341 24.22 21.75 -9.71
C GLN A 341 23.26 21.16 -8.67
N PHE A 342 22.87 19.89 -8.83
CA PHE A 342 21.98 19.19 -7.88
C PHE A 342 22.62 19.03 -6.49
N LEU A 343 23.89 18.62 -6.43
CA LEU A 343 24.65 18.55 -5.17
C LEU A 343 24.74 19.93 -4.49
N THR A 344 24.99 20.99 -5.27
CA THR A 344 25.09 22.36 -4.73
C THR A 344 23.76 22.82 -4.17
N ALA A 345 22.70 22.85 -4.99
CA ALA A 345 21.40 23.38 -4.61
C ALA A 345 20.68 22.49 -3.57
N GLY A 346 20.80 21.16 -3.70
CA GLY A 346 20.29 20.20 -2.73
C GLY A 346 21.07 20.24 -1.41
N GLY A 347 22.40 20.32 -1.48
CA GLY A 347 23.27 20.50 -0.31
C GLY A 347 22.96 21.77 0.47
N LYS A 348 22.65 22.87 -0.24
CA LYS A 348 22.16 24.12 0.34
C LYS A 348 20.82 23.95 1.05
N ALA A 349 19.85 23.31 0.40
CA ALA A 349 18.50 23.10 0.94
C ALA A 349 18.49 22.31 2.26
N ILE A 350 19.49 21.43 2.48
CA ILE A 350 19.65 20.65 3.72
C ILE A 350 20.72 21.19 4.69
N GLY A 351 21.36 22.33 4.40
CA GLY A 351 22.40 22.90 5.27
C GLY A 351 23.71 22.10 5.34
N CYS A 352 24.14 21.52 4.22
CA CYS A 352 25.35 20.68 4.09
C CYS A 352 26.50 21.33 3.29
N GLU A 353 26.37 22.62 2.92
CA GLU A 353 27.41 23.34 2.18
C GLU A 353 28.72 23.53 2.98
N PRO A 354 29.89 23.56 2.32
CA PRO A 354 30.13 23.19 0.92
C PRO A 354 30.26 21.67 0.73
N ILE A 355 29.71 21.13 -0.35
CA ILE A 355 29.94 19.73 -0.78
C ILE A 355 31.08 19.66 -1.81
N LEU A 356 31.05 20.56 -2.80
CA LEU A 356 32.08 20.71 -3.83
C LEU A 356 33.31 21.45 -3.28
#